data_AF-A0AAD9AUA3-F1
#
_entry.id   AF-A0AAD9AUA3-F1
#
_cell.length_a   1.000
_cell.length_b   1.000
_cell.length_c   1.000
_cell.angle_alpha   90.00
_cell.angle_beta   90.00
_cell.angle_gamma   90.00
#
_symmetry.space_group_name_H-M   'P 1'
#
loop_
_entity.id
_entity.type
_entity.pdbx_description
1 polymer ?
#
loop_
_entity_poly.entity_id
_entity_poly.type
_entity_poly.pdbx_seq_one_letter_code
_entity_poly.pdbx_strand_id
1 'polypeptide(L)'
;MRGYGKDEVKRRCTSLWAWELPKHPSTIAPDGVWTNSDMDPVPLEQQTWSIWTILAYWSSDLMNLSTLQTAGSILAVGLSWRE
;
A
#
# COMPACT_ATOMS: atom_id res chain seq x y z
N MET A 1 22.55 -7.47 4.07
CA MET A 1 21.85 -7.62 2.77
C MET A 1 22.65 -8.60 1.92
N ARG A 2 22.03 -9.65 1.38
CA ARG A 2 22.74 -10.62 0.52
C ARG A 2 23.00 -9.93 -0.82
N GLY A 3 24.26 -9.76 -1.20
CA GLY A 3 24.63 -9.16 -2.49
C GLY A 3 24.33 -10.11 -3.65
N TYR A 4 24.00 -9.55 -4.82
CA TYR A 4 23.79 -10.34 -6.03
C TYR A 4 25.14 -10.81 -6.62
N GLY A 5 25.18 -12.05 -7.10
CA GLY A 5 26.35 -12.59 -7.81
C GLY A 5 26.55 -11.95 -9.18
N LYS A 6 27.77 -12.02 -9.73
CA LYS A 6 28.12 -11.45 -11.05
C LYS A 6 27.20 -11.96 -12.17
N ASP A 7 26.84 -13.24 -12.13
CA ASP A 7 25.99 -13.87 -13.15
C ASP A 7 24.56 -13.36 -13.11
N GLU A 8 24.03 -13.10 -11.91
CA GLU A 8 22.70 -12.53 -11.76
C GLU A 8 22.64 -11.07 -12.21
N VAL A 9 23.68 -10.28 -11.88
CA VAL A 9 23.81 -8.92 -12.38
C VAL A 9 23.85 -8.92 -13.91
N LYS A 10 24.66 -9.78 -14.52
CA LYS A 10 24.72 -9.92 -15.98
C LYS A 10 23.35 -10.27 -16.55
N ARG A 11 22.66 -11.28 -15.99
CA ARG A 11 21.34 -11.72 -16.46
C ARG A 11 20.30 -10.58 -16.41
N ARG A 12 20.27 -9.83 -15.30
CA ARG A 12 19.37 -8.68 -15.10
C ARG A 12 19.68 -7.51 -16.04
N CYS A 13 20.93 -7.32 -16.46
CA CYS A 13 21.30 -6.28 -17.43
C CYS A 13 21.10 -6.68 -18.89
N THR A 14 21.01 -7.98 -19.22
CA THR A 14 20.98 -8.46 -20.62
C THR A 14 19.68 -9.14 -21.04
N SER A 15 18.74 -9.40 -20.13
CA SER A 15 17.48 -10.08 -20.45
C SER A 15 16.31 -9.49 -19.68
N LEU A 16 15.20 -9.21 -20.37
CA LEU A 16 13.96 -8.76 -19.75
C LEU A 16 13.34 -9.83 -18.85
N TRP A 17 13.41 -11.10 -19.26
CA TRP A 17 12.93 -12.25 -18.48
C TRP A 17 13.66 -12.44 -17.16
N ALA A 18 14.83 -11.83 -17.00
CA ALA A 18 15.55 -11.88 -15.73
C ALA A 18 14.82 -11.15 -14.60
N TRP A 19 13.86 -10.28 -14.95
CA TRP A 19 13.02 -9.50 -14.04
C TRP A 19 11.63 -10.09 -13.84
N GLU A 20 11.34 -11.25 -14.44
CA GLU A 20 10.08 -11.95 -14.20
C GLU A 20 9.99 -12.33 -12.72
N LEU A 21 8.90 -11.92 -12.08
CA LEU A 21 8.62 -12.24 -10.70
C LEU A 21 7.96 -13.63 -10.62
N PRO A 22 8.34 -14.46 -9.64
CA PRO A 22 7.63 -15.71 -9.39
C PRO A 22 6.16 -15.42 -9.10
N LYS A 23 5.25 -16.11 -9.78
CA LYS A 23 3.83 -16.01 -9.46
C LYS A 23 3.58 -16.64 -8.10
N HIS A 24 3.06 -15.84 -7.17
CA HIS A 24 2.61 -16.33 -5.88
C HIS A 24 1.24 -17.02 -6.02
N PRO A 25 0.99 -18.10 -5.27
CA PRO A 25 -0.34 -18.70 -5.24
C PRO A 25 -1.34 -17.70 -4.61
N SER A 26 -2.54 -17.62 -5.17
CA SER A 26 -3.69 -16.96 -4.56
C SER A 26 -4.70 -18.00 -4.13
N THR A 27 -5.41 -17.69 -3.06
CA THR A 27 -6.41 -18.55 -2.42
C THR A 27 -7.73 -18.55 -3.18
N ILE A 28 -8.02 -17.50 -3.95
CA ILE A 28 -9.35 -17.27 -4.54
C ILE A 28 -9.35 -17.32 -6.07
N ALA A 29 -8.28 -16.88 -6.72
CA ALA A 29 -8.30 -16.79 -8.18
C ALA A 29 -8.00 -18.13 -8.88
N PRO A 30 -8.65 -18.41 -10.02
CA PRO A 30 -8.30 -19.53 -10.89
C PRO A 30 -6.86 -19.48 -11.42
N ASP A 31 -6.37 -20.63 -11.86
CA ASP A 31 -5.07 -20.75 -12.53
C ASP A 31 -5.00 -19.85 -13.78
N GLY A 32 -3.81 -19.28 -14.02
CA GLY A 32 -3.58 -18.35 -15.13
C GLY A 32 -4.01 -16.89 -14.88
N VAL A 33 -4.74 -16.59 -13.78
CA VAL A 33 -5.09 -15.20 -13.43
C VAL A 33 -3.93 -14.49 -12.75
N TRP A 34 -3.67 -13.23 -13.12
CA TRP A 34 -2.66 -12.39 -12.49
C TRP A 34 -3.20 -11.80 -11.18
N THR A 35 -2.94 -12.51 -10.08
CA THR A 35 -3.25 -12.07 -8.71
C THR A 35 -2.08 -12.46 -7.81
N ASN A 36 -1.98 -11.83 -6.64
CA ASN A 36 -1.08 -12.27 -5.59
C ASN A 36 -1.81 -12.39 -4.26
N SER A 37 -1.11 -12.96 -3.28
CA SER A 37 -1.64 -13.18 -1.93
C SER A 37 -2.05 -11.89 -1.21
N ASP A 38 -1.57 -10.73 -1.65
CA ASP A 38 -1.92 -9.42 -1.10
C ASP A 38 -3.34 -8.97 -1.48
N MET A 39 -3.90 -9.53 -2.55
CA MET A 39 -5.29 -9.29 -2.95
C MET A 39 -6.29 -10.24 -2.28
N ASP A 40 -5.80 -11.30 -1.63
CA ASP A 40 -6.65 -12.22 -0.89
C ASP A 40 -7.05 -11.63 0.47
N PRO A 41 -8.18 -12.07 1.06
CA PRO A 41 -8.49 -11.77 2.45
C PRO A 41 -7.34 -12.16 3.36
N VAL A 42 -6.94 -11.24 4.23
CA VAL A 42 -5.82 -11.45 5.14
C VAL A 42 -6.14 -12.62 6.09
N PRO A 43 -5.26 -13.64 6.19
CA PRO A 43 -5.43 -14.77 7.10
C PRO A 43 -5.55 -14.33 8.56
N LEU A 44 -6.31 -15.07 9.38
CA LEU A 44 -6.60 -14.71 10.79
C LEU A 44 -5.33 -14.47 11.61
N GLU A 45 -4.29 -15.28 11.40
CA GLU A 45 -2.99 -15.19 12.06
C GLU A 45 -2.21 -13.91 11.70
N GLN A 46 -2.58 -13.22 10.62
CA GLN A 46 -1.98 -11.96 10.19
C GLN A 46 -2.84 -10.72 10.54
N GLN A 47 -4.05 -10.91 11.07
CA GLN A 47 -4.95 -9.83 11.47
C GLN A 47 -4.51 -9.21 12.81
N THR A 48 -3.46 -8.40 12.75
CA THR A 48 -2.83 -7.78 13.93
C THR A 48 -3.46 -6.46 14.37
N TRP A 49 -4.47 -5.98 13.65
CA TRP A 49 -5.15 -4.72 13.96
C TRP A 49 -6.13 -4.85 15.12
N SER A 50 -6.12 -3.83 15.97
CA SER A 50 -7.13 -3.64 17.01
C SER A 50 -7.99 -2.43 16.72
N ILE A 51 -9.02 -2.20 17.53
CA ILE A 51 -9.82 -0.96 17.46
C ILE A 51 -8.93 0.30 17.58
N TRP A 52 -7.83 0.22 18.34
CA TRP A 52 -6.88 1.33 18.47
C TRP A 52 -6.10 1.59 17.19
N THR A 53 -5.72 0.53 16.47
CA THR A 53 -5.08 0.65 15.15
C THR A 53 -6.00 1.37 14.18
N ILE A 54 -7.30 1.02 14.20
CA ILE A 54 -8.32 1.64 13.35
C ILE A 54 -8.47 3.13 13.69
N LEU A 55 -8.62 3.47 14.98
CA LEU A 55 -8.76 4.87 15.42
C LEU A 55 -7.53 5.72 15.11
N ALA A 56 -6.32 5.17 15.32
CA ALA A 56 -5.07 5.86 15.03
C ALA A 56 -4.90 6.09 13.52
N TYR A 57 -5.22 5.09 12.70
CA TYR A 57 -5.20 5.20 11.25
C TYR A 57 -6.11 6.33 10.77
N TRP A 58 -7.38 6.33 11.17
CA TRP A 58 -8.33 7.37 10.76
C TRP A 58 -7.93 8.77 11.24
N SER A 59 -7.42 8.90 12.46
CA SER A 59 -6.93 10.18 12.97
C SER A 59 -5.76 10.69 12.11
N SER A 60 -4.83 9.80 11.74
CA SER A 60 -3.67 10.17 10.91
C SER A 60 -4.06 10.52 9.47
N ASP A 61 -5.03 9.83 8.88
CA ASP A 61 -5.49 10.06 7.51
C ASP A 61 -6.16 11.44 7.35
N LEU A 62 -6.90 11.88 8.38
CA LEU A 62 -7.51 13.20 8.41
C LEU A 62 -6.47 14.34 8.55
N MET A 63 -5.27 14.05 9.05
CA MET A 63 -4.19 15.03 9.19
C MET A 63 -3.39 15.18 7.89
N ASN A 64 -4.03 15.74 6.86
CA ASN A 64 -3.38 16.03 5.59
C ASN A 64 -3.58 17.49 5.16
N LEU A 65 -2.74 17.95 4.21
CA LEU A 65 -2.75 19.34 3.75
C LEU A 65 -4.10 19.74 3.13
N SER A 66 -4.75 18.83 2.39
CA SER A 66 -6.04 19.10 1.75
C SER A 66 -7.13 19.35 2.79
N THR A 67 -7.16 18.59 3.88
CA THR A 67 -8.08 18.83 5.01
C THR A 67 -7.85 20.21 5.63
N LEU A 68 -6.59 20.58 5.88
CA LEU A 68 -6.25 21.87 6.47
C LEU A 68 -6.58 23.04 5.53
N GLN A 69 -6.34 22.89 4.23
CA GLN A 69 -6.69 23.87 3.22
C GLN A 69 -8.20 24.06 3.12
N THR A 70 -8.97 22.98 3.20
CA THR A 70 -10.44 23.03 3.19
C THR A 70 -10.95 23.85 4.37
N ALA A 71 -10.46 23.56 5.59
CA ALA A 71 -10.80 24.36 6.78
C ALA A 71 -10.34 25.82 6.66
N GLY A 72 -9.14 26.06 6.13
CA GLY A 72 -8.63 27.42 5.88
C GLY A 72 -9.45 28.21 4.85
N SER A 73 -10.03 27.53 3.85
CA SER A 73 -10.83 28.17 2.81
C SER A 73 -12.14 28.75 3.37
N ILE A 74 -12.75 28.08 4.35
CA ILE A 74 -13.94 28.55 5.07
C ILE A 74 -13.63 29.89 5.75
N LEU A 75 -12.50 29.97 6.45
CA LEU A 75 -12.05 31.21 7.07
C LEU A 75 -11.72 32.29 6.03
N ALA A 76 -11.09 31.91 4.92
CA ALA A 76 -10.70 32.84 3.86
C ALA A 76 -11.88 33.51 3.15
N VAL A 77 -13.03 32.81 3.05
CA VAL A 77 -14.28 33.40 2.51
C VAL A 77 -15.07 34.22 3.52
N GLY A 78 -14.53 34.40 4.74
CA GLY A 78 -15.09 35.26 5.78
C GLY A 78 -16.02 34.55 6.78
N LEU A 79 -16.10 33.21 6.73
CA LEU A 79 -16.79 32.45 7.77
C LEU A 79 -15.89 32.29 9.02
N SER A 80 -16.53 32.05 10.14
CA SER A 80 -15.90 31.76 11.43
C SER A 80 -15.55 30.28 11.57
N TRP A 81 -14.70 29.96 12.55
CA TRP A 81 -14.32 28.58 12.86
C TRP A 81 -15.48 27.69 13.35
N ARG A 82 -16.63 28.28 13.71
CA ARG A 82 -17.82 27.55 14.19
C ARG A 82 -18.70 27.05 13.06
N GLU A 83 -18.62 27.69 11.90
CA GLU A 83 -19.38 27.38 10.68
C GLU A 83 -18.64 26.31 9.87
#